data_AF-A0A366DN95-F1
#
_entry.id   AF-A0A366DN95-F1
#
_cell.length_a   1.000
_cell.length_b   1.000
_cell.length_c   1.000
_cell.angle_alpha   90.00
_cell.angle_beta   90.00
_cell.angle_gamma   90.00
#
_symmetry.space_group_name_H-M   'P 1'
#
loop_
_entity.id
_entity.type
_entity.pdbx_description
1 polymer ?
#
loop_
_entity_poly.entity_id
_entity_poly.type
_entity_poly.pdbx_seq_one_letter_code
_entity_poly.pdbx_strand_id
1 'polypeptide(L)'
;MSLTLDPVAVSAEMPCHHVRLLGVVERPRSWRCAVTTLFDSGLRRWSGRTDLAVFPPLRRWSRVLRQPTPPGHPDLAGALTAAASGRPLPEDPLIRFATAIMLLSGCPATATDFTPAPTVPDAPRTLDISLFALADDDLTMAEDLTTVALAAAGALTLRLDRTLHLPALPLTYPRAA
;
A
#
# COMPACT_ATOMS: atom_id res chain seq x y z
N MET A 1 -25.74 28.33 34.23
CA MET A 1 -24.76 27.30 33.83
C MET A 1 -25.18 26.78 32.48
N SER A 2 -24.58 27.29 31.41
CA SER A 2 -24.82 26.78 30.06
C SER A 2 -23.93 25.56 29.86
N LEU A 3 -24.54 24.41 29.62
CA LEU A 3 -23.84 23.19 29.22
C LEU A 3 -23.42 23.37 27.76
N THR A 4 -22.15 23.66 27.53
CA THR A 4 -21.53 23.54 26.21
C THR A 4 -21.39 22.06 25.92
N LEU A 5 -22.31 21.49 25.14
CA LEU A 5 -22.11 20.19 24.52
C LEU A 5 -21.01 20.40 23.48
N ASP A 6 -19.81 19.91 23.76
CA ASP A 6 -18.78 19.77 22.73
C ASP A 6 -19.37 18.97 21.57
N PRO A 7 -19.25 19.43 20.32
CA PRO A 7 -19.71 18.64 19.18
C PRO A 7 -18.88 17.36 19.17
N VAL A 8 -19.52 16.23 19.47
CA VAL A 8 -18.95 14.91 19.21
C VAL A 8 -18.71 14.86 17.71
N ALA A 9 -17.46 15.05 17.30
CA ALA A 9 -17.05 14.87 15.92
C ALA A 9 -17.36 13.41 15.56
N VAL A 10 -18.46 13.19 14.85
CA VAL A 10 -18.76 11.89 14.29
C VAL A 10 -17.72 11.69 13.19
N SER A 11 -16.68 10.91 13.47
CA SER A 11 -15.75 10.47 12.43
C SER A 11 -16.56 9.74 11.37
N ALA A 12 -16.67 10.33 10.18
CA ALA A 12 -17.24 9.63 9.05
C ALA A 12 -16.38 8.39 8.78
N GLU A 13 -17.02 7.26 8.50
CA GLU A 13 -16.32 6.04 8.10
C GLU A 13 -16.35 5.91 6.58
N MET A 14 -15.21 5.56 5.98
CA MET A 14 -15.11 5.29 4.55
C MET A 14 -14.99 3.79 4.30
N PRO A 15 -15.82 3.21 3.40
CA PRO A 15 -15.65 1.82 3.01
C PRO A 15 -14.34 1.64 2.23
N CYS A 16 -13.58 0.62 2.61
CA CYS A 16 -12.32 0.25 2.01
C CYS A 16 -12.36 -1.24 1.69
N HIS A 17 -12.13 -1.59 0.42
CA HIS A 17 -11.87 -2.96 0.04
C HIS A 17 -10.48 -3.35 0.52
N HIS A 18 -10.40 -4.50 1.19
CA HIS A 18 -9.15 -5.06 1.66
C HIS A 18 -9.01 -6.47 1.12
N VAL A 19 -8.07 -6.61 0.19
CA VAL A 19 -7.73 -7.88 -0.43
C VAL A 19 -6.42 -8.37 0.17
N ARG A 20 -6.47 -9.58 0.73
CA ARG A 20 -5.31 -10.25 1.31
C ARG A 20 -4.95 -11.44 0.42
N LEU A 21 -3.71 -11.47 -0.02
CA LEU A 21 -3.15 -12.46 -0.93
C LEU A 21 -2.05 -13.21 -0.18
N LEU A 22 -2.23 -14.52 -0.01
CA LEU A 22 -1.16 -15.40 0.46
C LEU A 22 -0.51 -16.07 -0.74
N GLY A 23 0.82 -15.97 -0.81
CA GLY A 23 1.60 -16.59 -1.87
C GLY A 23 2.80 -17.35 -1.31
N VAL A 24 3.18 -18.42 -1.99
CA VAL A 24 4.43 -19.14 -1.74
C VAL A 24 5.42 -18.76 -2.82
N VAL A 25 6.58 -18.24 -2.41
CA VAL A 25 7.71 -17.94 -3.28
C VAL A 25 8.69 -19.11 -3.20
N GLU A 26 8.67 -19.97 -4.21
CA GLU A 26 9.54 -21.16 -4.31
C GLU A 26 10.93 -20.80 -4.84
N ARG A 27 11.03 -19.73 -5.63
CA ARG A 27 12.26 -19.24 -6.26
C ARG A 27 12.56 -17.79 -5.84
N PRO A 28 13.06 -17.55 -4.61
CA PRO A 28 13.25 -16.20 -4.07
C PRO A 28 14.10 -15.26 -4.94
N ARG A 29 15.05 -15.78 -5.71
CA ARG A 29 15.82 -14.98 -6.68
C ARG A 29 14.96 -14.43 -7.82
N SER A 30 14.17 -15.29 -8.45
CA SER A 30 13.27 -14.88 -9.54
C SER A 30 12.26 -13.85 -9.05
N TRP A 31 11.72 -14.02 -7.84
CA TRP A 31 10.79 -13.06 -7.24
C TRP A 31 11.48 -11.72 -7.00
N ARG A 32 12.68 -11.72 -6.40
CA ARG A 32 13.47 -10.49 -6.20
C ARG A 32 13.73 -9.74 -7.50
N CYS A 33 14.06 -10.43 -8.59
CA CYS A 33 14.23 -9.80 -9.91
C CYS A 33 12.94 -9.14 -10.42
N ALA A 34 11.80 -9.80 -10.26
CA ALA A 34 10.49 -9.24 -10.63
C ALA A 34 10.16 -8.00 -9.77
N VAL A 35 10.35 -8.09 -8.45
CA VAL A 35 10.16 -6.97 -7.51
C VAL A 35 11.04 -5.78 -7.89
N THR A 36 12.34 -5.99 -8.15
CA THR A 36 13.25 -4.91 -8.57
C THR A 36 12.75 -4.25 -9.85
N THR A 37 12.30 -5.04 -10.82
CA THR A 37 11.79 -4.51 -12.11
C THR A 37 10.55 -3.64 -11.93
N LEU A 38 9.60 -4.08 -11.11
CA LEU A 38 8.40 -3.32 -10.78
C LEU A 38 8.75 -2.05 -10.01
N PHE A 39 9.63 -2.18 -9.01
CA PHE A 39 10.07 -1.07 -8.18
C PHE A 39 10.75 0.02 -9.00
N ASP A 40 11.73 -0.35 -9.84
CA ASP A 40 12.43 0.59 -10.72
C ASP A 40 11.48 1.27 -11.71
N SER A 41 10.45 0.55 -12.18
CA SER A 41 9.40 1.12 -13.04
C SER A 41 8.56 2.15 -12.30
N GLY A 42 8.19 1.86 -11.05
CA GLY A 42 7.51 2.80 -10.16
C GLY A 42 8.35 4.04 -9.90
N LEU A 43 9.65 3.89 -9.61
CA LEU A 43 10.57 5.00 -9.41
C LEU A 43 10.65 5.90 -10.65
N ARG A 44 10.85 5.32 -11.83
CA ARG A 44 10.93 6.07 -13.09
C ARG A 44 9.65 6.87 -13.37
N ARG A 45 8.48 6.31 -13.06
CA ARG A 45 7.19 6.99 -13.27
C ARG A 45 7.07 8.29 -12.46
N TRP A 46 7.62 8.29 -11.25
CA TRP A 46 7.46 9.38 -10.29
C TRP A 46 8.66 10.31 -10.16
N SER A 47 9.85 9.89 -10.61
CA SER A 47 11.09 10.68 -10.52
C SER A 47 10.90 12.10 -11.07
N GLY A 48 11.21 13.10 -10.24
CA GLY A 48 11.15 14.52 -10.61
C GLY A 48 9.74 15.11 -10.71
N ARG A 49 8.69 14.35 -10.38
CA ARG A 49 7.31 14.86 -10.42
C ARG A 49 7.02 15.85 -9.30
N THR A 50 6.38 16.96 -9.65
CA THR A 50 5.97 18.02 -8.71
C THR A 50 4.45 18.06 -8.49
N ASP A 51 3.70 17.29 -9.27
CA ASP A 51 2.23 17.26 -9.33
C ASP A 51 1.60 16.21 -8.39
N LEU A 52 2.32 15.75 -7.36
CA LEU A 52 1.82 14.72 -6.43
C LEU A 52 0.51 15.15 -5.75
N ALA A 53 0.35 16.43 -5.42
CA ALA A 53 -0.82 16.95 -4.71
C ALA A 53 -2.13 16.81 -5.51
N VAL A 54 -2.05 16.69 -6.85
CA VAL A 54 -3.22 16.48 -7.70
C VAL A 54 -3.42 15.01 -8.09
N PHE A 55 -2.54 14.10 -7.68
CA PHE A 55 -2.68 12.68 -7.94
C PHE A 55 -3.93 12.13 -7.23
N PRO A 56 -4.96 11.64 -7.97
CA PRO A 56 -6.25 11.33 -7.37
C PRO A 56 -6.21 10.31 -6.21
N PRO A 57 -5.46 9.18 -6.31
CA PRO A 57 -5.33 8.25 -5.18
C PRO A 57 -4.78 8.93 -3.94
N LEU A 58 -3.72 9.75 -4.06
CA LEU A 58 -3.14 10.44 -2.91
C LEU A 58 -4.15 11.38 -2.24
N ARG A 59 -4.95 12.13 -3.02
CA ARG A 59 -6.02 13.00 -2.50
C ARG A 59 -7.15 12.25 -1.81
N ARG A 60 -7.49 11.05 -2.28
CA ARG A 60 -8.51 10.21 -1.64
C ARG A 60 -7.99 9.67 -0.32
N TRP A 61 -6.80 9.10 -0.35
CA TRP A 61 -6.15 8.51 0.82
C TRP A 61 -5.74 9.52 1.87
N SER A 62 -5.47 10.78 1.50
CA SER A 62 -5.23 11.85 2.46
C SER A 62 -6.45 12.22 3.30
N ARG A 63 -7.64 11.71 2.97
CA ARG A 63 -8.87 11.88 3.77
C ARG A 63 -9.03 10.78 4.81
N VAL A 64 -8.26 9.70 4.73
CA VAL A 64 -8.26 8.63 5.72
C VAL A 64 -7.37 9.07 6.88
N LEU A 65 -7.86 8.98 8.12
CA LEU A 65 -7.14 9.41 9.32
C LEU A 65 -5.80 8.68 9.48
N ARG A 66 -5.78 7.37 9.19
CA ARG A 66 -4.57 6.55 9.27
C ARG A 66 -4.62 5.42 8.25
N GLN A 67 -3.59 5.31 7.42
CA GLN A 67 -3.42 4.15 6.56
C GLN A 67 -3.00 2.92 7.37
N PRO A 68 -3.49 1.72 7.01
CA PRO A 68 -3.13 0.47 7.66
C PRO A 68 -1.72 0.03 7.22
N THR A 69 -0.70 0.71 7.75
CA THR A 69 0.69 0.51 7.40
C THR A 69 1.47 -0.05 8.61
N PRO A 70 2.14 -1.20 8.50
CA PRO A 70 2.98 -1.74 9.56
C PRO A 70 4.14 -0.80 9.90
N PRO A 71 4.69 -0.88 11.12
CA PRO A 71 5.91 -0.15 11.48
C PRO A 71 7.03 -0.42 10.45
N GLY A 72 7.68 0.65 9.99
CA GLY A 72 8.78 0.57 9.02
C GLY A 72 8.36 0.53 7.55
N HIS A 73 7.08 0.34 7.23
CA HIS A 73 6.58 0.48 5.86
C HIS A 73 6.21 1.94 5.58
N PRO A 74 6.54 2.48 4.39
CA PRO A 74 6.05 3.79 3.99
C PRO A 74 4.54 3.71 3.76
N ASP A 75 3.84 4.80 4.07
CA ASP A 75 2.48 5.02 3.57
C ASP A 75 2.53 5.49 2.09
N LEU A 76 1.38 5.57 1.44
CA LEU A 76 1.30 5.95 0.02
C LEU A 76 1.95 7.33 -0.24
N ALA A 77 1.69 8.30 0.65
CA ALA A 77 2.20 9.65 0.55
C ALA A 77 3.74 9.68 0.66
N GLY A 78 4.29 8.97 1.63
CA GLY A 78 5.71 8.83 1.87
C GLY A 78 6.42 8.12 0.72
N ALA A 79 5.84 7.04 0.19
CA ALA A 79 6.36 6.32 -0.97
C ALA A 79 6.47 7.22 -2.21
N LEU A 80 5.38 7.92 -2.57
CA LEU A 80 5.35 8.82 -3.72
C LEU A 80 6.31 9.99 -3.55
N THR A 81 6.33 10.61 -2.37
CA THR A 81 7.22 11.75 -2.08
C THR A 81 8.67 11.33 -2.17
N ALA A 82 9.04 10.18 -1.61
CA ALA A 82 10.40 9.67 -1.67
C ALA A 82 10.82 9.36 -3.11
N ALA A 83 9.96 8.70 -3.89
CA ALA A 83 10.22 8.41 -5.30
C ALA A 83 10.39 9.68 -6.14
N ALA A 84 9.51 10.68 -5.95
CA ALA A 84 9.57 11.92 -6.70
C ALA A 84 10.79 12.78 -6.37
N SER A 85 11.19 12.81 -5.10
CA SER A 85 12.38 13.55 -4.63
C SER A 85 13.69 12.80 -4.83
N GLY A 86 13.66 11.56 -5.33
CA GLY A 86 14.86 10.71 -5.46
C GLY A 86 15.48 10.34 -4.11
N ARG A 87 14.72 10.41 -3.01
CA ARG A 87 15.20 10.02 -1.70
C ARG A 87 15.39 8.50 -1.63
N PRO A 88 16.36 8.02 -0.84
CA PRO A 88 16.52 6.59 -0.60
C PRO A 88 15.22 5.99 -0.06
N LEU A 89 14.79 4.92 -0.71
CA LEU A 89 13.68 4.07 -0.27
C LEU A 89 14.25 2.78 0.33
N PRO A 90 13.47 2.07 1.17
CA PRO A 90 13.95 0.88 1.88
C PRO A 90 14.56 -0.18 0.96
N GLU A 91 15.60 -0.86 1.45
CA GLU A 91 16.28 -1.93 0.70
C GLU A 91 15.59 -3.28 0.84
N ASP A 92 14.77 -3.45 1.88
CA ASP A 92 14.06 -4.69 2.15
C ASP A 92 13.15 -5.08 0.96
N PRO A 93 13.26 -6.31 0.40
CA PRO A 93 12.47 -6.73 -0.75
C PRO A 93 10.94 -6.71 -0.54
N LEU A 94 10.45 -6.97 0.67
CA LEU A 94 9.01 -6.94 0.97
C LEU A 94 8.52 -5.49 0.97
N ILE A 95 9.27 -4.59 1.61
CA ILE A 95 8.94 -3.17 1.60
C ILE A 95 9.03 -2.61 0.18
N ARG A 96 10.03 -3.01 -0.62
CA ARG A 96 10.13 -2.63 -2.04
C ARG A 96 8.96 -3.14 -2.85
N PHE A 97 8.51 -4.37 -2.62
CA PHE A 97 7.38 -4.93 -3.34
C PHE A 97 6.08 -4.18 -3.05
N ALA A 98 5.77 -3.95 -1.78
CA ALA A 98 4.65 -3.13 -1.37
C ALA A 98 4.73 -1.71 -1.94
N THR A 99 5.93 -1.10 -1.91
CA THR A 99 6.17 0.22 -2.49
C THR A 99 5.96 0.25 -4.00
N ALA A 100 6.43 -0.76 -4.72
CA ALA A 100 6.22 -0.86 -6.17
C ALA A 100 4.73 -0.90 -6.51
N ILE A 101 3.93 -1.67 -5.77
CA ILE A 101 2.48 -1.72 -5.93
C ILE A 101 1.89 -0.33 -5.70
N MET A 102 2.22 0.33 -4.58
CA MET A 102 1.75 1.69 -4.27
C MET A 102 2.08 2.70 -5.37
N LEU A 103 3.30 2.69 -5.89
CA LEU A 103 3.74 3.61 -6.94
C LEU A 103 3.03 3.34 -8.28
N LEU A 104 2.70 2.10 -8.60
CA LEU A 104 2.15 1.73 -9.89
C LEU A 104 0.61 1.76 -9.92
N SER A 105 -0.07 1.35 -8.85
CA SER A 105 -1.55 1.33 -8.77
C SER A 105 -2.14 2.51 -8.01
N GLY A 106 -1.38 3.16 -7.13
CA GLY A 106 -1.91 4.16 -6.19
C GLY A 106 -2.69 3.58 -5.01
N CYS A 107 -2.79 2.26 -4.90
CA CYS A 107 -3.41 1.57 -3.76
C CYS A 107 -2.36 1.34 -2.65
N PRO A 108 -2.65 1.67 -1.38
CA PRO A 108 -1.82 1.26 -0.26
C PRO A 108 -1.65 -0.26 -0.24
N ALA A 109 -0.43 -0.69 0.02
CA ALA A 109 -0.07 -2.09 0.03
C ALA A 109 0.93 -2.38 1.15
N THR A 110 0.89 -3.60 1.66
CA THR A 110 1.84 -4.12 2.65
C THR A 110 2.23 -5.53 2.26
N ALA A 111 3.44 -5.95 2.65
CA ALA A 111 3.91 -7.32 2.42
C ALA A 111 4.71 -7.77 3.65
N THR A 112 4.38 -8.93 4.19
CA THR A 112 5.07 -9.54 5.33
C THR A 112 5.44 -10.98 5.03
N ASP A 113 6.56 -11.43 5.57
CA ASP A 113 7.00 -12.82 5.49
C ASP A 113 6.49 -13.58 6.72
N PHE A 114 5.76 -14.68 6.50
CA PHE A 114 5.29 -15.59 7.55
C PHE A 114 6.25 -16.76 7.78
N THR A 115 7.29 -16.90 6.97
CA THR A 115 8.26 -17.97 7.15
C THR A 115 9.14 -17.67 8.37
N PRO A 116 9.29 -18.62 9.31
CA PRO A 116 10.26 -18.50 10.39
C PRO A 116 11.65 -18.21 9.81
N ALA A 117 12.47 -17.42 10.52
CA ALA A 117 13.78 -16.98 10.04
C ALA A 117 14.53 -18.12 9.33
N PRO A 118 14.73 -18.04 7.99
CA PRO A 118 15.18 -19.19 7.23
C PRO A 118 16.61 -19.53 7.63
N THR A 119 16.85 -20.80 7.96
CA THR A 119 18.18 -21.33 8.25
C THR A 119 19.04 -21.47 7.01
N VAL A 120 18.43 -21.45 5.82
CA VAL A 120 19.09 -21.61 4.52
C VAL A 120 18.78 -20.40 3.61
N PRO A 121 19.79 -19.78 2.98
CA PRO A 121 19.58 -18.78 1.94
C PRO A 121 18.73 -19.35 0.80
N ASP A 122 17.79 -18.54 0.27
CA ASP A 122 16.87 -18.93 -0.82
C ASP A 122 15.88 -20.07 -0.49
N ALA A 123 15.63 -20.38 0.79
CA ALA A 123 14.52 -21.25 1.17
C ALA A 123 13.16 -20.67 0.70
N PRO A 124 12.16 -21.52 0.37
CA PRO A 124 10.82 -21.06 0.04
C PRO A 124 10.22 -20.18 1.14
N ARG A 125 9.45 -19.18 0.72
CA ARG A 125 8.84 -18.20 1.65
C ARG A 125 7.34 -18.12 1.47
N THR A 126 6.62 -17.91 2.56
CA THR A 126 5.18 -17.64 2.54
C THR A 126 5.00 -16.15 2.78
N LEU A 127 4.49 -15.46 1.77
CA LEU A 127 4.23 -14.03 1.84
C LEU A 127 2.75 -13.78 2.09
N ASP A 128 2.49 -12.75 2.89
CA ASP A 128 1.18 -12.15 3.07
C ASP A 128 1.19 -10.72 2.57
N ILE A 129 0.39 -10.48 1.54
CA ILE A 129 0.27 -9.20 0.87
C ILE A 129 -1.13 -8.66 1.13
N SER A 130 -1.22 -7.46 1.70
CA SER A 130 -2.48 -6.76 1.90
C SER A 130 -2.56 -5.58 0.95
N LEU A 131 -3.67 -5.48 0.23
CA LEU A 131 -4.00 -4.41 -0.71
C LEU A 131 -5.25 -3.68 -0.18
N PHE A 132 -5.22 -2.35 -0.21
CA PHE A 132 -6.31 -1.52 0.25
C PHE A 132 -6.77 -0.60 -0.87
N ALA A 133 -8.08 -0.53 -1.09
CA ALA A 133 -8.67 0.29 -2.14
C ALA A 133 -9.93 0.99 -1.64
N LEU A 134 -10.02 2.29 -1.86
CA LEU A 134 -11.27 3.04 -1.80
C LEU A 134 -12.05 2.84 -3.11
N ALA A 135 -13.32 3.26 -3.14
CA ALA A 135 -14.24 2.96 -4.25
C ALA A 135 -13.72 3.31 -5.66
N ASP A 136 -12.91 4.37 -5.81
CA ASP A 136 -12.36 4.84 -7.09
C ASP A 136 -10.89 4.46 -7.32
N ASP A 137 -10.34 3.54 -6.51
CA ASP A 137 -8.96 3.06 -6.67
C ASP A 137 -8.88 1.87 -7.65
N ASP A 138 -7.74 1.75 -8.31
CA ASP A 138 -7.48 0.67 -9.26
C ASP A 138 -6.97 -0.58 -8.55
N LEU A 139 -7.88 -1.24 -7.82
CA LEU A 139 -7.58 -2.50 -7.12
C LEU A 139 -7.17 -3.61 -8.08
N THR A 140 -7.73 -3.64 -9.29
CA THR A 140 -7.41 -4.66 -10.31
C THR A 140 -5.94 -4.57 -10.69
N MET A 141 -5.43 -3.37 -10.97
CA MET A 141 -4.00 -3.17 -11.22
C MET A 141 -3.14 -3.64 -10.05
N ALA A 142 -3.53 -3.37 -8.80
CA ALA A 142 -2.77 -3.81 -7.63
C ALA A 142 -2.72 -5.35 -7.51
N GLU A 143 -3.84 -6.03 -7.76
CA GLU A 143 -3.93 -7.50 -7.78
C GLU A 143 -3.11 -8.11 -8.93
N ASP A 144 -3.16 -7.52 -10.13
CA ASP A 144 -2.42 -7.98 -11.30
C ASP A 144 -0.90 -7.87 -11.08
N LEU A 145 -0.43 -6.73 -10.58
CA LEU A 145 0.98 -6.54 -10.22
C LEU A 145 1.45 -7.59 -9.21
N THR A 146 0.61 -7.90 -8.22
CA THR A 146 0.91 -8.90 -7.20
C THR A 146 0.98 -10.30 -7.79
N THR A 147 -0.01 -10.65 -8.62
CA THR A 147 -0.14 -11.97 -9.26
C THR A 147 1.01 -12.23 -10.22
N VAL A 148 1.36 -11.26 -11.06
CA VAL A 148 2.48 -11.38 -12.01
C VAL A 148 3.81 -11.53 -11.28
N ALA A 149 4.05 -10.77 -10.21
CA ALA A 149 5.27 -10.88 -9.43
C ALA A 149 5.41 -12.25 -8.75
N LEU A 150 4.31 -12.80 -8.23
CA LEU A 150 4.30 -14.14 -7.63
C LEU A 150 4.45 -15.24 -8.68
N ALA A 151 3.76 -15.14 -9.82
CA ALA A 151 3.83 -16.13 -10.90
C ALA A 151 5.24 -16.28 -11.48
N ALA A 152 6.07 -15.24 -11.43
CA ALA A 152 7.47 -15.31 -11.87
C ALA A 152 8.31 -16.33 -11.08
N ALA A 153 7.89 -16.70 -9.87
CA ALA A 153 8.75 -17.34 -8.88
C ALA A 153 8.06 -18.32 -7.92
N GLY A 154 6.76 -18.52 -8.05
CA GLY A 154 5.98 -19.36 -7.14
C GLY A 154 4.50 -19.32 -7.50
N ALA A 155 3.64 -19.40 -6.49
CA ALA A 155 2.20 -19.50 -6.67
C ALA A 155 1.42 -18.67 -5.64
N LEU A 156 0.30 -18.09 -6.07
CA LEU A 156 -0.74 -17.57 -5.18
C LEU A 156 -1.54 -18.76 -4.63
N THR A 157 -1.68 -18.84 -3.32
CA THR A 157 -2.36 -19.97 -2.65
C THR A 157 -3.73 -19.60 -2.12
N LEU A 158 -3.92 -18.33 -1.72
CA LEU A 158 -5.19 -17.87 -1.17
C LEU A 158 -5.43 -16.40 -1.53
N ARG A 159 -6.70 -16.09 -1.83
CA ARG A 159 -7.23 -14.73 -1.91
C ARG A 159 -8.39 -14.59 -0.93
N LEU A 160 -8.31 -13.60 -0.05
CA LEU A 160 -9.38 -13.23 0.87
C LEU A 160 -9.77 -11.78 0.61
N ASP A 161 -11.07 -11.51 0.60
CA ASP A 161 -11.63 -10.18 0.36
C ASP A 161 -12.56 -9.81 1.52
N ARG A 162 -12.42 -8.58 2.01
CA ARG A 162 -13.31 -8.03 3.03
C ARG A 162 -13.46 -6.52 2.87
N THR A 163 -14.59 -6.00 3.30
CA THR A 163 -14.77 -4.56 3.45
C THR A 163 -14.38 -4.13 4.87
N LEU A 164 -13.50 -3.14 4.97
CA LEU A 164 -13.14 -2.44 6.20
C LEU A 164 -13.81 -1.07 6.19
N HIS A 165 -14.09 -0.55 7.38
CA HIS A 165 -14.53 0.82 7.57
C HIS A 165 -13.38 1.60 8.19
N LEU A 166 -12.81 2.54 7.42
CA LEU A 166 -11.67 3.33 7.85
C LEU A 166 -12.15 4.68 8.40
N PRO A 167 -11.59 5.15 9.53
CA PRO A 167 -11.93 6.47 10.05
C PRO A 167 -11.45 7.55 9.08
N ALA A 168 -12.36 8.44 8.68
CA ALA A 168 -12.02 9.63 7.90
C ALA A 168 -11.53 10.76 8.79
N LEU A 169 -10.71 11.64 8.22
CA LEU A 169 -10.42 12.94 8.82
C LEU A 169 -11.73 13.74 8.93
N PRO A 170 -11.93 14.48 10.04
CA PRO A 170 -13.07 15.37 10.16
C PRO A 170 -13.06 16.37 9.00
N LEU A 171 -14.21 16.57 8.35
CA LEU A 171 -14.36 17.67 7.41
C LEU A 171 -14.33 18.98 8.20
N THR A 172 -13.21 19.69 8.19
CA THR A 172 -13.17 21.06 8.70
C THR A 172 -13.90 21.95 7.70
N TYR A 173 -15.19 22.17 7.93
CA TYR A 173 -15.92 23.21 7.21
C TYR A 173 -15.38 24.57 7.68
N PRO A 174 -14.95 25.46 6.78
CA PRO A 174 -14.78 26.85 7.16
C PRO A 174 -16.14 27.36 7.61
N ARG A 175 -16.21 27.88 8.84
CA ARG A 175 -17.38 28.61 9.32
C ARG A 175 -17.60 29.78 8.34
N ALA A 176 -18.76 29.82 7.70
CA ALA A 176 -19.17 31.00 6.96
C ALA A 176 -19.14 32.19 7.94
N ALA A 177 -18.33 33.20 7.61
CA ALA A 177 -18.24 34.45 8.37
C ALA A 177 -19.45 35.34 8.09
#